data_AF-A0A9D6MXJ0-F1
#
_entry.id   AF-A0A9D6MXJ0-F1
#
_cell.length_a   1.000
_cell.length_b   1.000
_cell.length_c   1.000
_cell.angle_alpha   90.00
_cell.angle_beta   90.00
_cell.angle_gamma   90.00
#
_symmetry.space_group_name_H-M   'P 1'
#
loop_
_entity.id
_entity.type
_entity.pdbx_description
1 polymer ?
#
loop_
_entity_poly.entity_id
_entity_poly.type
_entity_poly.pdbx_seq_one_letter_code
_entity_poly.pdbx_strand_id
1 'polypeptide(L)' 'ASAVSPDGVVESIERRSGSFLMGVQWHPEFLTKTGKQAAIFGALIRAAKGRTRALK' A
#
# COMPACT_ATOMS: atom_id res chain seq x y z
N ALA A 1 -7.23 -3.63 11.10
CA ALA A 1 -6.63 -2.36 10.64
C ALA A 1 -5.13 -2.42 10.87
N SER A 2 -4.34 -1.83 9.97
CA SER A 2 -2.88 -1.70 10.11
C SER A 2 -2.48 -0.32 10.65
N ALA A 3 -3.32 0.71 10.45
CA ALA A 3 -3.21 2.01 11.09
C ALA A 3 -4.60 2.51 11.51
N VAL A 4 -4.66 3.15 12.68
CA VAL A 4 -5.87 3.76 13.25
C VAL A 4 -5.47 5.08 13.89
N SER A 5 -6.22 6.14 13.62
CA SER A 5 -6.04 7.47 14.23
C SER A 5 -6.57 7.53 15.67
N PRO A 6 -6.20 8.55 16.48
CA PRO A 6 -6.66 8.68 17.86
C PRO A 6 -8.18 8.79 18.04
N ASP A 7 -8.90 9.28 17.04
CA ASP A 7 -10.37 9.35 17.00
C ASP A 7 -11.04 8.05 16.53
N GLY A 8 -10.25 7.00 16.26
CA GLY A 8 -10.73 5.65 15.94
C GLY A 8 -10.95 5.39 14.45
N VAL A 9 -10.62 6.34 13.56
CA VAL A 9 -10.73 6.13 12.10
C VAL A 9 -9.65 5.16 11.62
N VAL A 10 -10.05 4.16 10.83
CA VAL A 10 -9.11 3.22 10.20
C VAL A 10 -8.44 3.93 9.03
N GLU A 11 -7.14 4.16 9.15
CA GLU A 11 -6.36 4.87 8.15
C GLU A 11 -5.73 3.91 7.13
N SER A 12 -5.45 2.66 7.52
CA SER A 12 -4.94 1.66 6.58
C SER A 12 -5.34 0.24 6.89
N ILE A 13 -5.36 -0.57 5.84
CA ILE A 13 -5.52 -2.02 5.88
C ILE A 13 -4.48 -2.68 4.98
N GLU A 14 -4.02 -3.85 5.38
CA GLU A 14 -3.18 -4.68 4.53
C GLU A 14 -3.50 -6.16 4.77
N ARG A 15 -3.12 -7.00 3.81
CA ARG A 15 -3.15 -8.44 4.01
C ARG A 15 -1.74 -8.93 4.34
N ARG A 16 -1.60 -9.66 5.46
CA ARG A 16 -0.30 -10.17 5.94
C ARG A 16 0.26 -11.34 5.11
N SER A 17 -0.60 -12.07 4.40
CA SER A 17 -0.21 -13.26 3.63
C SER A 17 -0.91 -13.33 2.27
N GLY A 18 -0.31 -14.06 1.33
CA GLY A 18 -0.84 -14.21 -0.02
C GLY A 18 -0.47 -13.04 -0.94
N SER A 19 -1.34 -12.71 -1.90
CA SER A 19 -1.04 -11.65 -2.87
C SER A 19 -0.99 -10.26 -2.20
N PHE A 20 -0.32 -9.32 -2.84
CA PHE A 20 -0.27 -7.94 -2.37
C PHE A 20 -1.69 -7.34 -2.25
N LEU A 21 -1.99 -6.74 -1.10
CA LEU A 21 -3.19 -5.96 -0.83
C LEU A 21 -2.83 -4.91 0.22
N MET A 22 -3.06 -3.66 -0.13
CA MET A 22 -2.92 -2.51 0.76
C MET A 22 -3.99 -1.48 0.40
N GLY A 23 -4.63 -0.92 1.40
CA GLY A 23 -5.57 0.20 1.29
C GLY A 23 -5.17 1.28 2.29
N VAL A 24 -5.25 2.53 1.86
CA VAL A 24 -4.99 3.72 2.68
C VAL A 24 -6.15 4.70 2.49
N GLN A 25 -6.52 5.41 3.55
CA GLN A 25 -7.60 6.38 3.52
C GLN A 25 -7.14 7.73 2.96
N TRP A 26 -5.92 8.16 3.30
CA TRP A 26 -5.34 9.39 2.77
C TRP A 26 -4.95 9.26 1.29
N HIS A 27 -4.64 10.40 0.66
CA HIS A 27 -4.15 10.50 -0.72
C HIS A 27 -2.60 10.50 -0.78
N PRO A 28 -1.91 9.35 -0.84
CA PRO A 28 -0.45 9.29 -0.85
C PRO A 28 0.18 9.92 -2.11
N GLU A 29 -0.58 10.05 -3.20
CA GLU A 29 -0.16 10.66 -4.46
C GLU A 29 0.27 12.12 -4.31
N PHE A 30 -0.42 12.88 -3.44
CA PHE A 30 -0.10 14.28 -3.17
C PHE A 30 1.12 14.45 -2.26
N LEU A 31 1.58 13.37 -1.64
CA LEU A 31 2.65 13.38 -0.63
C LEU A 31 3.93 12.69 -1.11
N THR A 32 4.00 12.31 -2.39
CA THR A 32 5.11 11.56 -2.98
C THR A 32 6.49 12.23 -2.82
N LYS A 33 6.53 13.56 -2.75
CA LYS A 33 7.76 14.35 -2.52
C LYS A 33 8.44 14.07 -1.17
N THR A 34 7.73 13.50 -0.20
CA THR A 34 8.27 13.16 1.14
C THR A 34 9.03 11.83 1.17
N GLY A 35 9.08 11.09 0.05
CA GLY A 35 9.79 9.82 -0.13
C GLY A 35 9.10 8.61 0.52
N LYS A 36 8.56 8.75 1.74
CA LYS A 36 7.89 7.66 2.46
C LYS A 36 6.62 7.19 1.74
N GLN A 37 5.85 8.12 1.20
CA GLN A 37 4.57 7.81 0.53
C GLN A 37 4.78 7.16 -0.84
N ALA A 38 5.90 7.46 -1.51
CA ALA A 38 6.28 6.80 -2.77
C ALA A 38 6.50 5.28 -2.59
N ALA A 39 6.83 4.82 -1.38
CA ALA A 39 7.05 3.40 -1.11
C ALA A 39 5.79 2.54 -1.33
N ILE A 40 4.59 3.10 -1.11
CA ILE A 40 3.30 2.42 -1.34
C ILE A 40 3.16 2.03 -2.81
N PHE A 41 3.39 3.01 -3.71
CA PHE A 41 3.38 2.78 -5.16
C PHE A 41 4.49 1.83 -5.60
N GLY A 42 5.69 1.98 -5.02
CA GLY A 42 6.80 1.06 -5.28
C GLY A 42 6.48 -0.39 -4.92
N ALA A 43 5.78 -0.62 -3.81
CA ALA A 43 5.33 -1.95 -3.41
C ALA A 43 4.29 -2.53 -4.38
N LEU A 44 3.30 -1.71 -4.80
CA LEU A 44 2.31 -2.10 -5.82
C LEU A 44 2.98 -2.51 -7.14
N ILE A 45 3.92 -1.70 -7.64
CA ILE A 45 4.64 -1.98 -8.89
C ILE A 45 5.44 -3.30 -8.79
N ARG A 46 6.14 -3.52 -7.67
CA ARG A 46 6.89 -4.77 -7.46
C ARG A 46 5.97 -5.99 -7.45
N ALA A 47 4.84 -5.90 -6.76
CA ALA A 47 3.85 -6.98 -6.71
C ALA A 47 3.26 -7.30 -8.09
N ALA A 48 2.93 -6.26 -8.88
CA ALA A 48 2.42 -6.43 -10.24
C ALA A 48 3.46 -7.13 -11.14
N LYS A 49 4.72 -6.70 -11.11
CA LYS A 49 5.82 -7.34 -11.85
C LYS A 49 6.01 -8.80 -11.48
N GLY A 50 5.93 -9.13 -10.19
CA GLY A 50 6.01 -10.51 -9.69
C GLY A 50 4.87 -11.37 -10.23
N ARG A 51 3.64 -10.84 -10.26
CA ARG A 51 2.47 -11.54 -10.82
C ARG A 51 2.60 -11.77 -12.32
N THR A 52 3.08 -10.79 -13.10
CA THR A 52 3.32 -10.99 -14.54
C THR A 52 4.33 -12.12 -14.80
N ARG A 53 5.36 -12.27 -13.96
CA ARG A 53 6.34 -13.36 -14.08
C ARG A 53 5.76 -14.72 -13.74
N ALA A 54 4.86 -14.81 -12.76
CA ALA A 54 4.23 -16.07 -12.38
C ALA A 54 3.14 -16.55 -13.37
N LEU A 55 2.64 -15.66 -14.22
CA LEU A 55 1.64 -15.96 -15.26
C LEU A 55 2.27 -16.30 -16.63
N LYS A 56 3.58 -16.13 -16.78
CA LYS A 56 4.35 -16.54 -17.96
C LYS A 56 5.01 -17.88 -17.68
#